data_AF-A0A7W6GL20-F1
#
_entry.id   AF-A0A7W6GL20-F1
#
_cell.length_a   1.000
_cell.length_b   1.000
_cell.length_c   1.000
_cell.angle_alpha   90.00
_cell.angle_beta   90.00
_cell.angle_gamma   90.00
#
_symmetry.space_group_name_H-M   'P 1'
#
loop_
_entity.id
_entity.type
_entity.pdbx_description
1 polymer ?
#
loop_
_entity_poly.entity_id
_entity_poly.type
_entity_poly.pdbx_seq_one_letter_code
_entity_poly.pdbx_strand_id
1 'polypeptide(L)'
;MIANENGEGVDRRDFMLASAAAIGAAAAVIAGPAQAQTANAPASTETSAKKGTVYTGDVIGGKKVISSLDVNELEAGQKHRLYFQGVETPTGQQWYVSVTVARGAKPGKRVVLTSGVHGDEMSSIHTVHTVMNQLDPAKMSGTVMAVTDISRPALESMQRRWPNQGRGIDLIDGNRIWPGNENAPAAPSRHAGLLFNRLLRPNADAAIDFHTGTTGFEVTAFNIGEIEGPRSRPCWISIPSVRSSICRKPPIPPSCTMRS
;
A
#
# COMPACT_ATOMS: atom_id res chain seq x y z
N MET A 1 -39.48 47.60 -36.81
CA MET A 1 -38.10 48.03 -37.10
C MET A 1 -37.25 47.58 -35.91
N ILE A 2 -36.44 46.52 -36.04
CA ILE A 2 -34.95 46.55 -36.27
C ILE A 2 -34.23 47.08 -35.01
N ALA A 3 -33.22 46.52 -34.34
CA ALA A 3 -32.33 45.32 -34.35
C ALA A 3 -31.77 45.22 -32.88
N ASN A 4 -31.48 44.10 -32.24
CA ASN A 4 -30.43 43.06 -32.32
C ASN A 4 -28.93 43.49 -32.17
N GLU A 5 -28.31 42.95 -31.10
CA GLU A 5 -26.88 42.60 -30.78
C GLU A 5 -25.83 43.73 -30.59
N ASN A 6 -24.91 43.68 -29.60
CA ASN A 6 -23.84 42.68 -29.44
C ASN A 6 -23.43 42.45 -27.98
N GLY A 7 -23.48 41.19 -27.55
CA GLY A 7 -22.70 40.67 -26.42
C GLY A 7 -21.91 39.47 -26.91
N GLU A 8 -20.59 39.63 -27.08
CA GLU A 8 -19.69 38.51 -27.41
C GLU A 8 -19.59 37.57 -26.20
N GLY A 9 -20.38 36.51 -26.22
CA GLY A 9 -20.20 35.34 -25.38
C GLY A 9 -19.88 34.14 -26.27
N VAL A 10 -18.63 33.69 -26.26
CA VAL A 10 -18.24 32.44 -26.95
C VAL A 10 -19.02 31.29 -26.33
N ASP A 11 -19.87 30.64 -27.13
CA ASP A 11 -20.70 29.52 -26.71
C ASP A 11 -19.83 28.28 -26.48
N ARG A 12 -20.11 27.55 -25.40
CA ARG A 12 -19.31 26.40 -24.91
C ARG A 12 -19.34 25.20 -25.85
N ARG A 13 -20.05 25.29 -26.99
CA ARG A 13 -20.17 24.25 -28.00
C ARG A 13 -19.09 24.31 -29.08
N ASP A 14 -18.44 25.46 -29.26
CA ASP A 14 -17.42 25.64 -30.32
C ASP A 14 -16.04 25.08 -29.94
N PHE A 15 -15.81 24.77 -28.67
CA PHE A 15 -14.51 24.24 -28.23
C PHE A 15 -14.27 22.77 -28.62
N MET A 16 -15.30 22.06 -29.09
CA MET A 16 -15.22 20.62 -29.39
C MET A 16 -15.20 20.28 -30.89
N LEU A 17 -15.14 21.27 -31.79
CA LEU A 17 -15.11 21.04 -33.25
C LEU A 17 -13.80 21.45 -33.95
N ALA A 18 -12.81 21.99 -33.24
CA ALA A 18 -11.52 22.36 -33.82
C ALA A 18 -10.41 21.35 -33.47
N SER A 19 -10.52 20.10 -33.93
CA SER A 19 -9.41 19.14 -33.98
C SER A 19 -9.68 18.05 -35.02
N ALA A 20 -9.96 18.46 -36.25
CA ALA A 20 -10.02 17.53 -37.38
C ALA A 20 -9.63 18.25 -38.67
N ALA A 21 -8.33 18.22 -39.00
CA ALA A 21 -7.79 18.10 -40.37
C ALA A 21 -6.29 18.48 -40.37
N ALA A 22 -5.42 17.51 -40.66
CA ALA A 22 -4.57 17.55 -41.87
C ALA A 22 -3.63 16.33 -41.95
N ILE A 23 -3.96 15.46 -42.90
CA ILE A 23 -3.11 14.91 -43.97
C ILE A 23 -1.96 13.98 -43.59
N GLY A 24 -2.04 12.77 -44.16
CA GLY A 24 -1.09 11.68 -43.98
C GLY A 24 0.17 11.75 -44.85
N ALA A 25 1.11 10.90 -44.47
CA ALA A 25 2.12 10.33 -45.33
C ALA A 25 2.20 8.83 -45.01
N ALA A 26 1.83 7.99 -45.97
CA ALA A 26 2.03 6.55 -45.90
C ALA A 26 3.52 6.25 -46.05
N ALA A 27 4.15 5.71 -45.00
CA ALA A 27 5.49 5.13 -45.11
C ALA A 27 5.34 3.62 -45.34
N ALA A 28 5.86 3.16 -46.48
CA ALA A 28 5.88 1.76 -46.88
C ALA A 28 6.63 0.89 -45.85
N VAL A 29 6.02 -0.21 -45.45
CA VAL A 29 6.63 -1.25 -44.62
C VAL A 29 7.55 -2.08 -45.50
N ILE A 30 8.87 -1.91 -45.34
CA ILE A 30 9.86 -2.82 -45.89
C ILE A 30 10.13 -3.89 -44.82
N ALA A 31 9.64 -5.11 -45.07
CA ALA A 31 9.93 -6.27 -44.25
C ALA A 31 11.37 -6.73 -44.51
N GLY A 32 12.29 -6.39 -43.60
CA GLY A 32 13.61 -7.01 -43.48
C GLY A 32 13.63 -8.07 -42.36
N PRO A 33 14.48 -9.10 -42.45
CA PRO A 33 14.52 -10.16 -41.44
C PRO A 33 14.95 -9.59 -40.08
N ALA A 34 14.21 -9.95 -39.04
CA ALA A 34 14.49 -9.54 -37.66
C ALA A 34 15.76 -10.23 -37.14
N GLN A 35 16.89 -9.50 -37.07
CA GLN A 35 18.00 -9.90 -36.22
C GLN A 35 17.63 -9.58 -34.76
N ALA A 36 17.48 -10.64 -33.94
CA ALA A 36 17.42 -10.53 -32.50
C ALA A 36 18.76 -10.01 -31.96
N GLN A 37 18.82 -8.72 -31.64
CA GLN A 37 19.92 -8.16 -30.86
C GLN A 37 19.71 -8.51 -29.38
N THR A 38 20.53 -9.43 -28.89
CA THR A 38 20.76 -9.67 -27.47
C THR A 38 21.41 -8.44 -26.85
N ALA A 39 20.58 -7.48 -26.43
CA ALA A 39 21.02 -6.40 -25.58
C ALA A 39 21.31 -6.97 -24.18
N ASN A 40 22.57 -7.37 -23.97
CA ASN A 40 23.14 -7.44 -22.62
C ASN A 40 23.13 -6.03 -22.04
N ALA A 41 22.03 -5.67 -21.37
CA ALA A 41 22.02 -4.51 -20.49
C ALA A 41 23.03 -4.78 -19.36
N PRO A 42 24.04 -3.93 -19.16
CA PRO A 42 24.89 -4.07 -17.98
C PRO A 42 23.98 -3.90 -16.76
N ALA A 43 24.11 -4.83 -15.80
CA ALA A 43 23.44 -4.74 -14.52
C ALA A 43 23.75 -3.36 -13.92
N SER A 44 22.74 -2.50 -13.88
CA SER A 44 22.83 -1.25 -13.15
C SER A 44 23.01 -1.63 -11.68
N THR A 45 24.19 -1.36 -11.16
CA THR A 45 24.42 -1.23 -9.73
C THR A 45 23.52 -0.11 -9.21
N GLU A 46 22.28 -0.47 -8.86
CA GLU A 46 21.35 0.38 -8.12
C GLU A 46 21.99 0.69 -6.77
N THR A 47 22.79 1.74 -6.76
CA THR A 47 23.13 2.42 -5.52
C THR A 47 21.82 3.09 -5.10
N SER A 48 21.05 2.44 -4.23
CA SER A 48 19.77 2.97 -3.76
C SER A 48 20.06 4.30 -3.05
N ALA A 49 19.89 5.41 -3.75
CA ALA A 49 19.90 6.72 -3.12
C ALA A 49 18.78 6.72 -2.09
N LYS A 50 19.13 6.73 -0.80
CA LYS A 50 18.16 6.90 0.28
C LYS A 50 17.48 8.25 0.08
N LYS A 51 16.28 8.24 -0.50
CA LYS A 51 15.40 9.40 -0.49
C LYS A 51 14.89 9.54 0.95
N GLY A 52 15.17 10.68 1.59
CA GLY A 52 14.67 11.01 2.91
C GLY A 52 13.14 11.14 2.95
N THR A 53 12.62 11.60 4.09
CA THR A 53 11.18 11.85 4.24
C THR A 53 10.77 13.08 3.43
N VAL A 54 9.75 12.93 2.60
CA VAL A 54 9.21 14.03 1.79
C VAL A 54 7.78 14.29 2.23
N TYR A 55 7.53 15.46 2.83
CA TYR A 55 6.20 15.93 3.18
C TYR A 55 5.57 16.66 1.99
N THR A 56 4.29 16.42 1.73
CA THR A 56 3.57 17.06 0.61
C THR A 56 3.12 18.48 0.95
N GLY A 57 3.07 18.81 2.25
CA GLY A 57 2.47 20.03 2.79
C GLY A 57 1.04 19.83 3.29
N ASP A 58 0.37 18.73 2.90
CA ASP A 58 -1.01 18.47 3.30
C ASP A 58 -1.11 17.95 4.74
N VAL A 59 -2.23 18.28 5.40
CA VAL A 59 -2.59 17.79 6.73
C VAL A 59 -4.04 17.32 6.72
N ILE A 60 -4.25 16.03 7.02
CA ILE A 60 -5.58 15.40 7.01
C ILE A 60 -5.89 14.92 8.43
N GLY A 61 -6.92 15.50 9.06
CA GLY A 61 -7.31 15.15 10.43
C GLY A 61 -6.16 15.33 11.44
N GLY A 62 -5.33 16.36 11.26
CA GLY A 62 -4.15 16.64 12.08
C GLY A 62 -2.92 15.77 11.79
N LYS A 63 -3.00 14.84 10.82
CA LYS A 63 -1.87 13.98 10.42
C LYS A 63 -1.22 14.54 9.17
N LYS A 64 0.12 14.65 9.19
CA LYS A 64 0.91 15.09 8.05
C LYS A 64 0.89 14.04 6.94
N VAL A 65 0.89 14.50 5.69
CA VAL A 65 0.97 13.65 4.51
C VAL A 65 2.41 13.60 3.98
N ILE A 66 2.87 12.39 3.64
CA ILE A 66 4.19 12.11 3.10
C ILE A 66 4.10 11.39 1.76
N SER A 67 5.05 11.62 0.85
CA SER A 67 5.19 10.88 -0.42
C SER A 67 6.42 9.96 -0.45
N SER A 68 7.27 10.06 0.57
CA SER A 68 8.43 9.19 0.85
C SER A 68 8.70 9.23 2.35
N LEU A 69 9.16 8.12 2.93
CA LEU A 69 9.49 8.03 4.36
C LEU A 69 10.93 7.54 4.58
N ASP A 70 11.66 8.23 5.45
CA ASP A 70 12.80 7.64 6.19
C ASP A 70 12.46 7.66 7.68
N VAL A 71 12.24 6.48 8.28
CA VAL A 71 11.90 6.36 9.70
C VAL A 71 12.96 6.91 10.65
N ASN A 72 14.20 7.12 10.19
CA ASN A 72 15.27 7.66 11.03
C ASN A 72 15.15 9.17 11.27
N GLU A 73 14.42 9.89 10.41
CA GLU A 73 14.19 11.33 10.53
C GLU A 73 13.03 11.67 11.48
N LEU A 74 12.24 10.67 11.86
CA LEU A 74 11.17 10.84 12.85
C LEU A 74 11.74 10.91 14.28
N GLU A 75 11.10 11.65 15.18
CA GLU A 75 11.54 11.74 16.59
C GLU A 75 11.53 10.35 17.28
N ALA A 76 12.59 10.04 18.03
CA ALA A 76 12.71 8.78 18.78
C ALA A 76 11.84 8.79 20.03
N GLY A 77 11.44 7.60 20.50
CA GLY A 77 10.73 7.45 21.76
C GLY A 77 9.23 7.78 21.70
N GLN A 78 8.64 7.94 20.50
CA GLN A 78 7.22 8.24 20.35
C GLN A 78 6.54 7.54 19.16
N LYS A 79 5.21 7.68 19.10
CA LYS A 79 4.38 7.21 17.97
C LYS A 79 4.06 8.36 17.03
N HIS A 80 4.31 8.16 15.74
CA HIS A 80 3.97 9.08 14.67
C HIS A 80 2.79 8.52 13.88
N ARG A 81 1.82 9.37 13.56
CA ARG A 81 0.64 9.01 12.74
C ARG A 81 0.64 9.89 11.51
N LEU A 82 0.79 9.27 10.35
CA LEU A 82 0.99 9.92 9.07
C LEU A 82 0.02 9.33 8.05
N TYR A 83 -0.18 10.06 6.96
CA TYR A 83 -0.75 9.52 5.75
C TYR A 83 0.33 9.44 4.67
N PHE A 84 0.41 8.32 3.98
CA PHE A 84 1.21 8.20 2.76
C PHE A 84 0.35 8.53 1.55
N GLN A 85 0.85 9.41 0.68
CA GLN A 85 0.23 9.76 -0.59
C GLN A 85 0.44 8.62 -1.58
N GLY A 86 -0.64 7.88 -1.83
CA GLY A 86 -0.67 6.80 -2.81
C GLY A 86 -0.87 7.29 -4.24
N VAL A 87 -1.67 6.54 -4.99
CA VAL A 87 -1.89 6.82 -6.41
C VAL A 87 -2.96 7.88 -6.59
N GLU A 88 -2.77 8.73 -7.59
CA GLU A 88 -3.76 9.71 -8.01
C GLU A 88 -4.92 9.04 -8.77
N THR A 89 -6.13 9.47 -8.49
CA THR A 89 -7.36 9.07 -9.16
C THR A 89 -7.60 9.90 -10.41
N PRO A 90 -8.48 9.47 -11.32
CA PRO A 90 -8.88 10.27 -12.48
C PRO A 90 -9.51 11.63 -12.14
N THR A 91 -9.93 11.84 -10.88
CA THR A 91 -10.50 13.12 -10.41
C THR A 91 -9.45 14.05 -9.80
N GLY A 92 -8.16 13.70 -9.88
CA GLY A 92 -7.05 14.48 -9.31
C GLY A 92 -6.86 14.32 -7.80
N GLN A 93 -7.67 13.47 -7.15
CA GLN A 93 -7.54 13.17 -5.73
C GLN A 93 -6.54 12.04 -5.50
N GLN A 94 -5.96 11.97 -4.30
CA GLN A 94 -4.99 10.94 -3.96
C GLN A 94 -5.62 9.88 -3.06
N TRP A 95 -5.28 8.61 -3.28
CA TRP A 95 -5.55 7.58 -2.30
C TRP A 95 -4.52 7.65 -1.17
N TYR A 96 -4.94 8.14 -0.01
CA TYR A 96 -4.10 8.17 1.18
C TYR A 96 -4.14 6.85 1.94
N VAL A 97 -2.96 6.41 2.39
CA VAL A 97 -2.75 5.18 3.16
C VAL A 97 -2.30 5.55 4.58
N SER A 98 -2.95 5.00 5.58
CA SER A 98 -2.67 5.18 7.00
C SER A 98 -1.34 4.54 7.39
N VAL A 99 -0.43 5.35 7.93
CA VAL A 99 0.88 4.90 8.43
C VAL A 99 1.02 5.27 9.89
N THR A 100 1.34 4.29 10.74
CA THR A 100 1.71 4.52 12.14
C THR A 100 3.11 4.01 12.39
N VAL A 101 4.01 4.87 12.89
CA VAL A 101 5.39 4.49 13.22
C VAL A 101 5.61 4.61 14.72
N ALA A 102 5.93 3.49 15.37
CA ALA A 102 6.46 3.47 16.73
C ALA A 102 7.99 3.41 16.65
N ARG A 103 8.64 4.58 16.79
CA ARG A 103 10.11 4.66 16.77
C ARG A 103 10.63 4.56 18.20
N GLY A 104 11.37 3.49 18.49
CA GLY A 104 11.95 3.25 19.80
C GLY A 104 12.96 4.32 20.22
N ALA A 105 13.14 4.51 21.52
CA ALA A 105 14.16 5.40 22.06
C ALA A 105 15.59 4.91 21.78
N LYS A 106 15.76 3.60 21.57
CA LYS A 106 17.05 2.96 21.30
C LYS A 106 17.13 2.48 19.84
N PRO A 107 18.32 2.50 19.21
CA PRO A 107 18.51 1.89 17.90
C PRO A 107 18.18 0.40 17.89
N GLY A 108 17.76 -0.13 16.73
CA GLY A 108 17.42 -1.55 16.60
C GLY A 108 16.84 -1.87 15.23
N LYS A 109 16.31 -3.09 15.08
CA LYS A 109 15.72 -3.58 13.83
C LYS A 109 14.41 -2.86 13.51
N ARG A 110 14.09 -2.80 12.22
CA ARG A 110 12.88 -2.18 11.69
C ARG A 110 11.94 -3.28 11.18
N VAL A 111 10.75 -3.35 11.78
CA VAL A 111 9.73 -4.32 11.40
C VAL A 111 8.54 -3.58 10.81
N VAL A 112 8.07 -4.04 9.67
CA VAL A 112 6.88 -3.49 9.01
C VAL A 112 5.72 -4.46 9.18
N LEU A 113 4.57 -3.94 9.60
CA LEU A 113 3.31 -4.67 9.72
C LEU A 113 2.37 -4.14 8.63
N THR A 114 1.95 -4.98 7.71
CA THR A 114 0.98 -4.62 6.66
C THR A 114 -0.35 -5.33 6.89
N SER A 115 -1.45 -4.67 6.53
CA SER A 115 -2.78 -5.27 6.48
C SER A 115 -3.65 -4.51 5.47
N GLY A 116 -4.85 -5.03 5.20
CA GLY A 116 -5.76 -4.39 4.26
C GLY A 116 -5.30 -4.48 2.80
N VAL A 117 -4.49 -5.49 2.45
CA VAL A 117 -4.19 -5.84 1.05
C VAL A 117 -5.47 -6.27 0.34
N HIS A 118 -6.30 -7.04 1.04
CA HIS A 118 -7.68 -7.35 0.64
C HIS A 118 -8.66 -6.58 1.54
N GLY A 119 -9.75 -6.10 0.94
CA GLY A 119 -10.71 -5.22 1.61
C GLY A 119 -11.72 -5.93 2.50
N ASP A 120 -11.87 -7.24 2.37
CA ASP A 120 -12.81 -8.04 3.13
C ASP A 120 -12.19 -8.71 4.37
N GLU A 121 -10.95 -8.34 4.72
CA GLU A 121 -10.16 -8.98 5.78
C GLU A 121 -9.98 -8.10 7.02
N MET A 122 -11.06 -7.48 7.51
CA MET A 122 -11.01 -6.42 8.54
C MET A 122 -10.40 -6.81 9.90
N SER A 123 -10.41 -8.09 10.28
CA SER A 123 -9.80 -8.54 11.55
C SER A 123 -8.27 -8.38 11.55
N SER A 124 -7.63 -8.47 10.38
CA SER A 124 -6.19 -8.22 10.22
C SER A 124 -5.83 -6.80 10.65
N ILE A 125 -6.59 -5.81 10.18
CA ILE A 125 -6.44 -4.38 10.50
C ILE A 125 -6.60 -4.12 11.99
N HIS A 126 -7.65 -4.71 12.60
CA HIS A 126 -7.87 -4.60 14.04
C HIS A 126 -6.70 -5.19 14.85
N THR A 127 -6.11 -6.28 14.37
CA THR A 127 -4.97 -6.94 15.02
C THR A 127 -3.74 -6.05 14.97
N VAL A 128 -3.43 -5.48 13.81
CA VAL A 128 -2.31 -4.54 13.68
C VAL A 128 -2.51 -3.32 14.58
N HIS A 129 -3.71 -2.74 14.64
CA HIS A 129 -4.00 -1.66 15.60
C HIS A 129 -3.80 -2.09 17.05
N THR A 130 -4.24 -3.29 17.42
CA THR A 130 -4.08 -3.83 18.78
C THR A 130 -2.61 -3.97 19.15
N VAL A 131 -1.78 -4.54 18.26
CA VAL A 131 -0.33 -4.63 18.43
C VAL A 131 0.27 -3.24 18.60
N MET A 132 -0.02 -2.32 17.68
CA MET A 132 0.53 -0.96 17.73
C MET A 132 0.12 -0.19 18.98
N ASN A 133 -1.05 -0.46 19.56
CA ASN A 133 -1.50 0.17 20.80
C ASN A 133 -0.71 -0.31 22.03
N GLN A 134 -0.28 -1.56 22.05
CA GLN A 134 0.49 -2.15 23.16
C GLN A 134 1.97 -1.71 23.18
N LEU A 135 2.49 -1.21 22.06
CA LEU A 135 3.87 -0.75 21.97
C LEU A 135 4.10 0.53 22.79
N ASP A 136 5.17 0.54 23.58
CA ASP A 136 5.68 1.71 24.30
C ASP A 136 7.04 2.14 23.71
N PRO A 137 7.06 3.14 22.80
CA PRO A 137 8.29 3.52 22.10
C PRO A 137 9.40 4.01 23.03
N ALA A 138 9.07 4.56 24.22
CA ALA A 138 10.07 4.98 25.19
C ALA A 138 10.91 3.81 25.73
N LYS A 139 10.37 2.58 25.67
CA LYS A 139 11.02 1.35 26.14
C LYS A 139 11.51 0.44 25.01
N MET A 140 11.24 0.77 23.76
CA MET A 140 11.58 -0.05 22.60
C MET A 140 12.99 0.21 22.06
N SER A 141 13.57 -0.83 21.47
CA SER A 141 14.74 -0.75 20.59
C SER A 141 14.33 -1.04 19.16
N GLY A 142 14.68 -0.15 18.23
CA GLY A 142 14.29 -0.26 16.82
C GLY A 142 12.96 0.43 16.51
N THR A 143 12.33 0.02 15.41
CA THR A 143 11.13 0.69 14.89
C THR A 143 10.10 -0.35 14.46
N VAL A 144 8.84 -0.10 14.80
CA VAL A 144 7.70 -0.83 14.22
C VAL A 144 6.87 0.13 13.41
N MET A 145 6.69 -0.13 12.13
CA MET A 145 5.83 0.64 11.23
C MET A 145 4.63 -0.19 10.82
N ALA A 146 3.43 0.33 11.01
CA ALA A 146 2.19 -0.29 10.56
C ALA A 146 1.60 0.48 9.37
N VAL A 147 1.18 -0.26 8.35
CA VAL A 147 0.45 0.25 7.16
C VAL A 147 -0.83 -0.56 7.05
N THR A 148 -1.98 0.05 7.35
CA THR A 148 -3.20 -0.70 7.70
C THR A 148 -4.24 -0.83 6.61
N ASP A 149 -4.12 -0.03 5.55
CA ASP A 149 -5.12 0.13 4.50
C ASP A 149 -4.44 0.17 3.12
N ILE A 150 -3.56 -0.81 2.88
CA ILE A 150 -2.78 -0.97 1.64
C ILE A 150 -3.66 -0.83 0.38
N SER A 151 -4.85 -1.42 0.41
CA SER A 151 -5.83 -1.35 -0.66
C SER A 151 -7.10 -0.64 -0.19
N ARG A 152 -6.98 0.64 0.19
CA ARG A 152 -8.12 1.43 0.68
C ARG A 152 -9.40 1.32 -0.20
N PRO A 153 -9.35 1.33 -1.54
CA PRO A 153 -10.56 1.17 -2.35
C PRO A 153 -11.20 -0.21 -2.26
N ALA A 154 -10.42 -1.26 -2.02
CA ALA A 154 -10.94 -2.59 -1.73
C ALA A 154 -11.65 -2.57 -0.36
N LEU A 155 -11.06 -1.91 0.65
CA LEU A 155 -11.63 -1.77 1.99
C LEU A 155 -12.95 -1.00 2.01
N GLU A 156 -13.00 0.15 1.31
CA GLU A 156 -14.21 0.98 1.23
C GLU A 156 -15.37 0.26 0.54
N SER A 157 -15.07 -0.67 -0.38
CA SER A 157 -16.07 -1.51 -1.05
C SER A 157 -16.30 -2.86 -0.37
N MET A 158 -15.57 -3.16 0.72
CA MET A 158 -15.55 -4.46 1.39
C MET A 158 -15.35 -5.63 0.43
N GLN A 159 -14.51 -5.43 -0.60
CA GLN A 159 -14.18 -6.44 -1.60
C GLN A 159 -12.79 -6.99 -1.37
N ARG A 160 -12.57 -8.26 -1.70
CA ARG A 160 -11.23 -8.85 -1.70
C ARG A 160 -10.26 -8.08 -2.61
N ARG A 161 -10.74 -7.63 -3.77
CA ARG A 161 -9.92 -7.08 -4.84
C ARG A 161 -10.17 -5.59 -5.05
N TRP A 162 -9.16 -4.87 -5.53
CA TRP A 162 -9.25 -3.45 -5.84
C TRP A 162 -10.19 -3.22 -7.03
N PRO A 163 -11.25 -2.40 -6.89
CA PRO A 163 -12.12 -2.04 -8.01
C PRO A 163 -11.40 -1.07 -8.95
N ASN A 164 -11.16 -1.52 -10.18
CA ASN A 164 -10.49 -0.73 -11.22
C ASN A 164 -11.47 -0.43 -12.35
N GLN A 165 -11.56 0.83 -12.75
CA GLN A 165 -12.46 1.32 -13.81
C GLN A 165 -11.70 2.02 -14.95
N GLY A 166 -10.38 2.18 -14.83
CA GLY A 166 -9.60 3.07 -15.72
C GLY A 166 -9.40 2.57 -17.15
N ARG A 167 -9.52 1.26 -17.39
CA ARG A 167 -9.38 0.62 -18.73
C ARG A 167 -10.47 -0.43 -18.99
N GLY A 168 -11.59 -0.31 -18.31
CA GLY A 168 -12.62 -1.34 -18.19
C GLY A 168 -12.89 -1.69 -16.72
N ILE A 169 -14.02 -2.35 -16.47
CA ILE A 169 -14.42 -2.83 -15.15
C ILE A 169 -13.61 -4.08 -14.83
N ASP A 170 -12.74 -4.01 -13.82
CA ASP A 170 -11.94 -5.14 -13.37
C ASP A 170 -11.76 -5.14 -11.84
N LEU A 171 -11.42 -6.30 -11.30
CA LEU A 171 -11.13 -6.54 -9.90
C LEU A 171 -9.71 -7.07 -9.78
N ILE A 172 -8.80 -6.21 -9.34
CA ILE A 172 -7.37 -6.54 -9.28
C ILE A 172 -6.98 -7.05 -7.90
N ASP A 173 -6.39 -8.24 -7.83
CA ASP A 173 -5.81 -8.79 -6.61
C ASP A 173 -4.44 -8.15 -6.34
N GLY A 174 -4.33 -7.36 -5.27
CA GLY A 174 -3.10 -6.66 -4.90
C GLY A 174 -1.91 -7.59 -4.67
N ASN A 175 -2.16 -8.82 -4.19
CA ASN A 175 -1.13 -9.81 -3.93
C ASN A 175 -0.61 -10.50 -5.21
N ARG A 176 -1.01 -10.03 -6.39
CA ARG A 176 -0.46 -10.44 -7.70
C ARG A 176 0.29 -9.32 -8.40
N ILE A 177 0.37 -8.14 -7.79
CA ILE A 177 0.94 -6.94 -8.40
C ILE A 177 2.30 -6.59 -7.82
N TRP A 178 2.60 -7.01 -6.60
CA TRP A 178 3.87 -6.70 -5.93
C TRP A 178 5.09 -7.04 -6.82
N PRO A 179 6.13 -6.18 -6.87
CA PRO A 179 6.28 -4.91 -6.15
C PRO A 179 5.54 -3.72 -6.80
N GLY A 180 4.90 -3.91 -7.95
CA GLY A 180 4.24 -2.86 -8.72
C GLY A 180 5.21 -2.05 -9.58
N ASN A 181 4.66 -1.05 -10.28
CA ASN A 181 5.43 -0.13 -11.11
C ASN A 181 4.77 1.26 -11.06
N GLU A 182 5.50 2.25 -10.57
CA GLU A 182 5.03 3.64 -10.38
C GLU A 182 4.56 4.30 -11.69
N ASN A 183 5.04 3.84 -12.83
CA ASN A 183 4.70 4.32 -14.17
C ASN A 183 3.70 3.40 -14.90
N ALA A 184 3.17 2.37 -14.22
CA ALA A 184 2.24 1.44 -14.84
C ALA A 184 0.96 2.17 -15.33
N PRO A 185 0.33 1.69 -16.42
CA PRO A 185 -0.94 2.23 -16.86
C PRO A 185 -2.08 2.07 -15.85
N ALA A 186 -2.06 0.99 -15.07
CA ALA A 186 -3.10 0.67 -14.09
C ALA A 186 -2.80 1.28 -12.72
N ALA A 187 -3.80 1.95 -12.12
CA ALA A 187 -3.67 2.61 -10.82
C ALA A 187 -3.23 1.66 -9.68
N PRO A 188 -3.74 0.41 -9.58
CA PRO A 188 -3.29 -0.52 -8.55
C PRO A 188 -1.79 -0.84 -8.62
N SER A 189 -1.23 -0.94 -9.82
CA SER A 189 0.21 -1.21 -10.02
C SER A 189 1.08 0.00 -9.69
N ARG A 190 0.62 1.22 -10.01
CA ARG A 190 1.28 2.44 -9.54
C ARG A 190 1.24 2.56 -8.03
N HIS A 191 0.10 2.26 -7.42
CA HIS A 191 -0.07 2.31 -5.96
C HIS A 191 0.89 1.36 -5.24
N ALA A 192 0.94 0.10 -5.69
CA ALA A 192 1.88 -0.90 -5.18
C ALA A 192 3.34 -0.45 -5.34
N GLY A 193 3.70 0.11 -6.51
CA GLY A 193 5.04 0.64 -6.77
C GLY A 193 5.42 1.77 -5.80
N LEU A 194 4.52 2.74 -5.60
CA LEU A 194 4.73 3.86 -4.68
C LEU A 194 4.93 3.37 -3.25
N LEU A 195 4.05 2.50 -2.75
CA LEU A 195 4.16 1.92 -1.41
C LEU A 195 5.44 1.12 -1.26
N PHE A 196 5.74 0.22 -2.19
CA PHE A 196 6.89 -0.67 -2.07
C PHE A 196 8.20 0.11 -2.09
N ASN A 197 8.38 1.01 -3.07
CA ASN A 197 9.65 1.70 -3.28
C ASN A 197 9.90 2.84 -2.30
N ARG A 198 8.85 3.59 -1.92
CA ARG A 198 8.97 4.86 -1.18
C ARG A 198 8.56 4.75 0.30
N LEU A 199 7.91 3.66 0.69
CA LEU A 199 7.44 3.47 2.06
C LEU A 199 7.95 2.15 2.66
N LEU A 200 7.67 0.99 2.06
CA LEU A 200 7.89 -0.32 2.69
C LEU A 200 9.36 -0.75 2.64
N ARG A 201 9.90 -0.99 1.43
CA ARG A 201 11.27 -1.51 1.23
C ARG A 201 12.37 -0.72 1.95
N PRO A 202 12.44 0.63 1.85
CA PRO A 202 13.54 1.36 2.48
C PRO A 202 13.49 1.34 4.01
N ASN A 203 12.32 1.05 4.61
CA ASN A 203 12.08 1.12 6.05
C ASN A 203 11.95 -0.25 6.74
N ALA A 204 12.16 -1.35 6.03
CA ALA A 204 11.99 -2.71 6.55
C ALA A 204 13.31 -3.48 6.63
N ASP A 205 13.56 -4.13 7.77
CA ASP A 205 14.49 -5.26 7.87
C ASP A 205 13.73 -6.59 7.85
N ALA A 206 12.47 -6.60 8.30
CA ALA A 206 11.52 -7.70 8.22
C ALA A 206 10.11 -7.16 8.00
N ALA A 207 9.23 -7.97 7.40
CA ALA A 207 7.84 -7.61 7.15
C ALA A 207 6.89 -8.73 7.59
N ILE A 208 5.76 -8.34 8.17
CA ILE A 208 4.68 -9.24 8.56
C ILE A 208 3.41 -8.73 7.90
N ASP A 209 2.81 -9.55 7.03
CA ASP A 209 1.60 -9.19 6.29
C ASP A 209 0.39 -9.97 6.82
N PHE A 210 -0.56 -9.27 7.41
CA PHE A 210 -1.70 -9.89 8.07
C PHE A 210 -2.83 -10.11 7.07
N HIS A 211 -3.27 -11.36 6.94
CA HIS A 211 -4.39 -11.76 6.08
C HIS A 211 -5.47 -12.48 6.88
N THR A 212 -6.52 -12.93 6.22
CA THR A 212 -7.50 -13.91 6.75
C THR A 212 -7.90 -14.90 5.65
N GLY A 213 -8.87 -15.77 5.91
CA GLY A 213 -9.41 -16.66 4.89
C GLY A 213 -10.08 -15.96 3.71
N THR A 214 -10.37 -14.65 3.79
CA THR A 214 -11.33 -13.94 2.93
C THR A 214 -12.78 -14.32 3.28
N THR A 215 -13.74 -13.58 2.75
CA THR A 215 -15.17 -13.88 2.90
C THR A 215 -15.50 -15.24 2.33
N GLY A 216 -16.18 -16.09 3.11
CA GLY A 216 -16.64 -17.40 2.66
C GLY A 216 -15.63 -18.54 2.81
N PHE A 217 -14.50 -18.32 3.49
CA PHE A 217 -13.52 -19.37 3.76
C PHE A 217 -13.00 -19.29 5.20
N GLU A 218 -13.08 -20.40 5.93
CA GLU A 218 -12.58 -20.52 7.29
C GLU A 218 -11.21 -21.22 7.30
N VAL A 219 -10.29 -20.70 8.11
CA VAL A 219 -8.91 -21.15 8.15
C VAL A 219 -8.36 -21.04 9.57
N THR A 220 -7.67 -22.08 10.02
CA THR A 220 -6.94 -22.07 11.29
C THR A 220 -5.75 -21.12 11.19
N ALA A 221 -5.44 -20.38 12.25
CA ALA A 221 -4.28 -19.50 12.29
C ALA A 221 -2.98 -20.29 12.05
N PHE A 222 -2.17 -19.85 11.08
CA PHE A 222 -0.85 -20.41 10.76
C PHE A 222 0.11 -19.29 10.38
N ASN A 223 1.41 -19.55 10.23
CA ASN A 223 2.31 -18.55 9.64
C ASN A 223 2.90 -19.13 8.36
N ILE A 224 2.86 -18.39 7.26
CA ILE A 224 3.58 -18.75 6.03
C ILE A 224 4.80 -17.84 5.93
N GLY A 225 5.99 -18.44 5.81
CA GLY A 225 7.22 -17.72 5.53
C GLY A 225 8.09 -18.58 4.64
N GLU A 226 8.70 -17.96 3.62
CA GLU A 226 9.69 -18.61 2.79
C GLU A 226 11.02 -18.68 3.54
N ILE A 227 11.60 -19.88 3.60
CA ILE A 227 12.90 -20.15 4.23
C ILE A 227 13.93 -20.35 3.13
N GLU A 228 14.33 -19.28 2.45
CA GLU A 228 15.47 -19.33 1.52
C GLU A 228 16.61 -18.38 1.97
N GLY A 229 17.78 -18.98 2.23
CA GLY A 229 19.09 -18.32 2.28
C GLY A 229 19.54 -17.73 3.63
N PRO A 230 20.86 -17.58 3.85
CA PRO A 230 21.41 -17.12 5.12
C PRO A 230 21.17 -15.61 5.32
N ARG A 231 20.15 -15.28 6.13
CA ARG A 231 20.08 -14.09 7.00
C ARG A 231 20.03 -12.69 6.35
N SER A 232 19.57 -12.50 5.10
CA SER A 232 19.57 -11.12 4.53
C SER A 232 18.49 -10.72 3.52
N ARG A 233 17.44 -11.51 3.28
CA ARG A 233 16.26 -11.02 2.53
C ARG A 233 15.14 -10.66 3.50
N PRO A 234 14.39 -9.57 3.29
CA PRO A 234 13.23 -9.25 4.13
C PRO A 234 12.27 -10.45 4.07
N CYS A 235 12.18 -11.18 5.19
CA CYS A 235 11.25 -12.28 5.33
C CYS A 235 9.85 -11.68 5.41
N TRP A 236 8.98 -12.06 4.48
CA TRP A 236 7.56 -11.74 4.49
C TRP A 236 6.85 -12.89 5.19
N ILE A 237 6.42 -12.66 6.43
CA ILE A 237 5.65 -13.64 7.18
C ILE A 237 4.18 -13.26 7.07
N SER A 238 3.35 -14.14 6.49
CA SER A 238 1.91 -13.94 6.47
C SER A 238 1.26 -14.56 7.71
N ILE A 239 0.44 -13.79 8.44
CA ILE A 239 -0.28 -14.24 9.65
C ILE A 239 -1.79 -14.05 9.46
N PRO A 240 -2.62 -15.11 9.46
CA PRO A 240 -4.06 -15.05 9.57
C PRO A 240 -4.49 -14.58 10.95
N SER A 241 -5.33 -13.55 11.03
CA SER A 241 -5.97 -13.14 12.29
C SER A 241 -7.39 -13.72 12.44
N VAL A 242 -7.60 -14.56 13.45
CA VAL A 242 -8.92 -15.08 13.86
C VAL A 242 -9.46 -14.25 15.03
N ARG A 243 -10.75 -13.88 14.94
CA ARG A 243 -11.46 -13.07 15.93
C ARG A 243 -11.57 -13.77 17.30
N SER A 244 -11.39 -12.97 18.35
CA SER A 244 -11.64 -13.26 19.76
C SER A 244 -12.95 -14.01 20.02
N SER A 245 -12.84 -15.18 20.65
CA SER A 245 -13.91 -15.72 21.50
C SER A 245 -13.71 -15.18 22.93
N ILE A 246 -14.70 -14.42 23.39
CA ILE A 246 -14.90 -14.11 24.80
C ILE A 246 -15.14 -15.44 25.52
N CYS A 247 -14.18 -15.91 26.32
CA CYS A 247 -14.40 -16.99 27.29
C CYS A 247 -14.24 -16.43 28.71
N ARG A 248 -15.37 -16.43 29.43
CA ARG A 248 -15.50 -16.07 30.85
C ARG A 248 -14.61 -16.97 31.71
N LYS A 249 -14.19 -16.46 32.88
CA LYS A 249 -13.48 -17.22 33.92
C LYS A 249 -14.14 -18.60 34.16
N PRO A 250 -13.37 -19.70 34.28
CA PRO A 250 -13.93 -20.98 34.70
C PRO A 250 -14.28 -20.96 36.20
N PRO A 251 -15.31 -21.71 36.64
CA PRO A 251 -15.64 -21.84 38.06
C PRO A 251 -14.63 -22.74 38.78
N ILE A 252 -14.45 -22.47 40.06
CA ILE A 252 -13.59 -23.21 41.00
C ILE A 252 -14.09 -24.67 41.09
N PRO A 253 -13.24 -25.70 40.95
CA PRO A 253 -13.67 -27.09 41.12
C PRO A 253 -13.78 -27.45 42.61
N PRO A 254 -14.75 -28.30 43.00
CA PRO A 254 -14.86 -28.79 44.36
C PRO A 254 -13.84 -29.91 44.61
N SER A 255 -13.21 -29.82 45.78
CA SER A 255 -12.50 -30.86 46.53
C SER A 255 -12.48 -32.29 45.95
N CYS A 256 -11.28 -32.86 45.78
CA CYS A 256 -11.05 -34.25 46.20
C CYS A 256 -9.57 -34.49 46.55
N THR A 257 -9.37 -34.90 47.79
CA THR A 257 -8.14 -35.21 48.51
C THR A 257 -7.47 -36.53 48.07
N MET A 258 -6.13 -36.59 48.25
CA MET A 258 -5.23 -37.74 48.55
C MET A 258 -5.75 -39.16 48.28
N ARG A 259 -4.98 -40.10 47.70
CA ARG A 259 -3.72 -40.66 48.23
C ARG A 259 -3.21 -41.77 47.29
N SER A 260 -1.89 -42.02 47.42
CA SER A 260 -1.02 -43.11 46.90
C SER A 260 -0.98 -43.35 45.40
#